data_AF-B1I2H7-F1
#
_entry.id   AF-B1I2H7-F1
#
_cell.length_a   1.000
_cell.length_b   1.000
_cell.length_c   1.000
_cell.angle_alpha   90.00
_cell.angle_beta   90.00
_cell.angle_gamma   90.00
#
_symmetry.space_group_name_H-M   'P 1'
#
loop_
_entity.id
_entity.type
_entity.pdbx_description
1 polymer ?
#
loop_
_entity_poly.entity_id
_entity_poly.type
_entity_poly.pdbx_seq_one_letter_code
_entity_poly.pdbx_strand_id
1 'polypeptide(L)'
;MCGLIEKQIERYETLLREMWTASAKYLGTFSVNLLVERVVWELSLEYKEIELLQYGQDGITCSRIAAGLKKNPDLPVDDMFVKFITRYVGILAKLIGHEKTEIIKRRLNEEFGWIPFDSKGE
;
A
#
# COMPACT_ATOMS: atom_id res chain seq x y z
N MET A 1 -17.53 15.26 6.67
CA MET A 1 -16.08 15.09 6.42
C MET A 1 -15.57 13.74 6.90
N CYS A 2 -15.75 13.34 8.17
CA CYS A 2 -15.29 12.01 8.66
C CYS A 2 -15.77 10.81 7.83
N GLY A 3 -17.06 10.73 7.46
CA GLY A 3 -17.59 9.57 6.74
C GLY A 3 -17.11 9.38 5.29
N LEU A 4 -16.51 10.41 4.67
CA LEU A 4 -15.89 10.28 3.33
C LEU A 4 -14.49 9.68 3.44
N ILE A 5 -13.72 10.16 4.41
CA ILE A 5 -12.36 9.68 4.69
C ILE A 5 -12.40 8.24 5.22
N GLU A 6 -13.35 7.89 6.09
CA GLU A 6 -13.51 6.51 6.58
C GLU A 6 -13.77 5.53 5.42
N LYS A 7 -14.70 5.85 4.52
CA LYS A 7 -14.96 5.04 3.31
C LYS A 7 -13.75 4.92 2.39
N GLN A 8 -12.91 5.94 2.35
CA GLN A 8 -11.71 5.96 1.53
C GLN A 8 -10.65 5.03 2.10
N ILE A 9 -10.43 5.04 3.42
CA ILE A 9 -9.55 4.08 4.09
C ILE A 9 -10.05 2.65 3.91
N GLU A 10 -11.37 2.42 4.03
CA GLU A 10 -11.96 1.09 3.83
C GLU A 10 -11.67 0.54 2.42
N ARG A 11 -11.71 1.41 1.40
CA ARG A 11 -11.33 1.05 0.03
C ARG A 11 -9.85 0.65 -0.06
N TYR A 12 -8.96 1.45 0.52
CA TYR A 12 -7.53 1.13 0.55
C TYR A 12 -7.23 -0.13 1.37
N GLU A 13 -7.87 -0.32 2.52
CA GLU A 13 -7.71 -1.52 3.34
C GLU A 13 -8.10 -2.78 2.55
N THR A 14 -9.21 -2.72 1.81
CA THR A 14 -9.66 -3.82 0.94
C THR A 14 -8.60 -4.15 -0.11
N LEU A 15 -8.11 -3.13 -0.83
CA LEU A 15 -7.07 -3.29 -1.83
C LEU A 15 -5.76 -3.85 -1.25
N LEU A 16 -5.30 -3.31 -0.13
CA LEU A 16 -4.09 -3.77 0.54
C LEU A 16 -4.22 -5.22 1.02
N ARG A 17 -5.39 -5.62 1.52
CA ARG A 17 -5.68 -7.02 1.87
C ARG A 17 -5.61 -7.92 0.64
N GLU A 18 -6.23 -7.53 -0.47
CA GLU A 18 -6.19 -8.31 -1.72
C GLU A 18 -4.77 -8.46 -2.26
N MET A 19 -4.01 -7.36 -2.31
CA MET A 19 -2.59 -7.36 -2.69
C MET A 19 -1.77 -8.26 -1.78
N TRP A 20 -1.95 -8.14 -0.46
CA TRP A 20 -1.23 -8.97 0.50
C TRP A 20 -1.56 -10.45 0.34
N THR A 21 -2.84 -10.80 0.22
CA THR A 21 -3.30 -12.18 0.04
C THR A 21 -2.79 -12.76 -1.27
N ALA A 22 -2.84 -11.99 -2.36
CA ALA A 22 -2.29 -12.42 -3.64
C ALA A 22 -0.78 -12.68 -3.54
N SER A 23 -0.03 -11.72 -3.00
CA SER A 23 1.42 -11.86 -2.82
C SER A 23 1.78 -13.02 -1.89
N ALA A 24 1.01 -13.25 -0.82
CA ALA A 24 1.30 -14.30 0.17
C ALA A 24 1.17 -15.70 -0.45
N LYS A 25 0.26 -15.88 -1.42
CA LYS A 25 0.14 -17.13 -2.19
C LYS A 25 1.40 -17.44 -3.01
N TYR A 26 2.10 -16.42 -3.49
CA TYR A 26 3.28 -16.60 -4.35
C TYR A 26 4.61 -16.58 -3.59
N LEU A 27 4.75 -15.71 -2.59
CA LEU A 27 6.01 -15.45 -1.89
C LEU A 27 6.06 -16.05 -0.46
N GLY A 28 4.91 -16.49 0.07
CA GLY A 28 4.74 -16.86 1.47
C GLY A 28 4.54 -15.66 2.40
N THR A 29 3.79 -15.86 3.47
CA THR A 29 3.40 -14.84 4.46
C THR A 29 4.59 -14.06 5.04
N PHE A 30 5.69 -14.76 5.37
CA PHE A 30 6.88 -14.13 5.94
C PHE A 30 7.50 -13.10 4.99
N SER A 31 7.71 -13.49 3.72
CA SER A 31 8.31 -12.63 2.69
C SER A 31 7.44 -11.40 2.41
N VAL A 32 6.11 -11.58 2.40
CA VAL A 32 5.19 -10.45 2.20
C VAL A 32 5.20 -9.50 3.39
N ASN A 33 5.26 -10.01 4.62
CA ASN A 33 5.34 -9.16 5.80
C ASN A 33 6.65 -8.35 5.84
N LEU A 34 7.78 -8.93 5.41
CA LEU A 34 9.03 -8.18 5.24
C LEU A 34 8.92 -7.10 4.15
N LEU A 35 8.25 -7.40 3.05
CA LEU A 35 7.98 -6.43 2.00
C LEU A 35 7.12 -5.27 2.52
N VAL A 36 6.04 -5.55 3.26
CA VAL A 36 5.20 -4.53 3.89
C VAL A 36 6.03 -3.70 4.87
N GLU A 37 6.79 -4.34 5.76
CA GLU A 37 7.67 -3.66 6.71
C GLU A 37 8.66 -2.73 6.02
N ARG A 38 9.26 -3.16 4.91
CA ARG A 38 10.16 -2.33 4.12
C ARG A 38 9.45 -1.08 3.58
N VAL A 39 8.25 -1.23 3.02
CA VAL A 39 7.48 -0.11 2.47
C VAL A 39 7.03 0.85 3.58
N VAL A 40 6.57 0.33 4.72
CA VAL A 40 6.20 1.13 5.91
C VAL A 40 7.41 1.96 6.38
N TRP A 41 8.58 1.35 6.51
CA TRP A 41 9.79 2.04 6.94
C TRP A 41 10.21 3.14 5.95
N GLU A 42 10.15 2.89 4.64
CA GLU A 42 10.49 3.91 3.64
C GLU A 42 9.50 5.08 3.68
N LEU A 43 8.22 4.82 3.94
CA LEU A 43 7.17 5.84 3.94
C LEU A 43 7.06 6.60 5.25
N SER A 44 7.47 6.03 6.38
CA SER A 44 7.38 6.71 7.67
C SER A 44 8.25 7.97 7.75
N LEU A 45 9.24 8.09 6.85
CA LEU A 45 10.03 9.30 6.65
C LEU A 45 9.20 10.48 6.10
N GLU A 46 8.09 10.21 5.41
CA GLU A 46 7.21 11.20 4.79
C GLU A 46 5.84 11.28 5.49
N TYR A 47 5.29 10.13 5.93
CA TYR A 47 3.98 10.02 6.57
C TYR A 47 4.10 9.17 7.82
N LYS A 48 4.24 9.81 8.98
CA LYS A 48 4.43 9.09 10.25
C LYS A 48 3.26 8.15 10.58
N GLU A 49 2.06 8.49 10.15
CA GLU A 49 0.83 7.73 10.37
C GLU A 49 0.84 6.34 9.71
N ILE A 50 1.69 6.10 8.70
CA ILE A 50 1.81 4.77 8.08
C ILE A 50 2.36 3.72 9.05
N GLU A 51 3.08 4.14 10.11
CA GLU A 51 3.54 3.25 11.20
C GLU A 51 2.38 2.63 11.98
N LEU A 52 1.17 3.18 11.85
CA LEU A 52 -0.04 2.63 12.46
C LEU A 52 -0.65 1.49 11.62
N LEU A 53 -0.15 1.24 10.40
CA LEU A 53 -0.60 0.12 9.58
C LEU A 53 -0.34 -1.19 10.33
N GLN A 54 -1.36 -2.02 10.45
CA GLN A 54 -1.24 -3.31 11.09
C GLN A 54 -1.15 -4.39 10.02
N TYR A 55 -0.19 -5.29 10.17
CA TYR A 55 0.02 -6.42 9.28
C TYR A 55 0.58 -7.60 10.05
N GLY A 56 0.26 -8.84 9.63
CA GLY A 56 0.64 -10.04 10.36
C GLY A 56 0.22 -11.32 9.67
N GLN A 57 -0.07 -12.37 10.45
CA GLN A 57 -0.57 -13.65 9.91
C GLN A 57 -1.96 -13.51 9.27
N ASP A 58 -2.77 -12.58 9.77
CA ASP A 58 -4.17 -12.38 9.37
C ASP A 58 -4.33 -11.33 8.24
N GLY A 59 -3.23 -10.92 7.61
CA GLY A 59 -3.23 -9.90 6.55
C GLY A 59 -3.02 -8.49 7.06
N ILE A 60 -3.55 -7.50 6.32
CA ILE A 60 -3.38 -6.06 6.58
C ILE A 60 -4.68 -5.45 7.13
N THR A 61 -4.58 -4.49 8.04
CA THR A 61 -5.70 -3.62 8.43
C THR A 61 -5.26 -2.19 8.72
N CYS A 62 -6.14 -1.23 8.40
CA CYS A 62 -5.94 0.19 8.57
C CYS A 62 -6.67 0.75 9.80
N SER A 63 -7.18 -0.10 10.69
CA SER A 63 -8.02 0.31 11.83
C SER A 63 -7.39 1.40 12.72
N ARG A 64 -6.08 1.33 12.97
CA ARG A 64 -5.36 2.34 13.76
C ARG A 64 -5.07 3.62 12.98
N ILE A 65 -4.89 3.53 11.66
CA ILE A 65 -4.81 4.71 10.78
C ILE A 65 -6.14 5.46 10.79
N ALA A 66 -7.26 4.73 10.66
CA ALA A 66 -8.61 5.30 10.75
C ALA A 66 -8.88 5.97 12.11
N ALA A 67 -8.42 5.36 13.21
CA ALA A 67 -8.50 5.99 14.53
C ALA A 67 -7.59 7.22 14.66
N GLY A 68 -6.41 7.22 14.02
CA GLY A 68 -5.47 8.34 13.98
C GLY A 68 -6.02 9.56 13.24
N LEU A 69 -6.81 9.34 12.19
CA LEU A 69 -7.45 10.42 11.41
C LEU A 69 -8.47 11.25 12.20
N LYS A 70 -9.06 10.68 13.24
CA LYS A 70 -9.88 11.47 14.18
C LYS A 70 -9.07 12.54 14.93
N LYS A 71 -7.74 12.36 15.02
CA LYS A 71 -6.81 13.28 15.65
C LYS A 71 -6.10 14.21 14.65
N ASN A 72 -5.98 13.79 13.40
CA ASN A 72 -5.36 14.57 12.32
C ASN A 72 -6.19 14.44 11.02
N PRO A 73 -7.24 15.23 10.82
CA PRO A 73 -8.13 15.12 9.67
C PRO A 73 -7.50 15.59 8.34
N ASP A 74 -6.39 16.34 8.40
CA ASP A 74 -5.69 16.89 7.22
C ASP A 74 -4.63 15.94 6.66
N LEU A 75 -4.54 14.72 7.18
CA LEU A 75 -3.62 13.70 6.66
C LEU A 75 -3.92 13.45 5.17
N PRO A 76 -2.92 13.52 4.28
CA PRO A 76 -3.08 13.24 2.86
C PRO A 76 -3.20 11.71 2.62
N VAL A 77 -4.35 11.14 2.98
CA VAL A 77 -4.64 9.69 2.95
C VAL A 77 -4.38 9.09 1.58
N ASP A 78 -4.89 9.71 0.52
CA ASP A 78 -4.71 9.22 -0.85
C ASP A 78 -3.24 9.12 -1.23
N ASP A 79 -2.50 10.22 -1.07
CA ASP A 79 -1.10 10.29 -1.46
C ASP A 79 -0.25 9.27 -0.69
N MET A 80 -0.50 9.13 0.62
CA MET A 80 0.16 8.12 1.45
C MET A 80 -0.09 6.68 0.95
N PHE A 81 -1.35 6.32 0.68
CA PHE A 81 -1.68 4.95 0.23
C PHE A 81 -1.27 4.69 -1.23
N VAL A 82 -1.39 5.66 -2.12
CA VAL A 82 -0.89 5.55 -3.50
C VAL A 82 0.62 5.32 -3.51
N LYS A 83 1.38 6.08 -2.70
CA LYS A 83 2.83 5.84 -2.56
C LYS A 83 3.14 4.48 -1.96
N PHE A 84 2.36 4.01 -0.99
CA PHE A 84 2.46 2.63 -0.47
C PHE A 84 2.33 1.60 -1.59
N ILE A 85 1.24 1.66 -2.34
CA ILE A 85 0.96 0.71 -3.43
C ILE A 85 2.06 0.77 -4.48
N THR A 86 2.50 1.98 -4.85
CA THR A 86 3.57 2.20 -5.83
C THR A 86 4.88 1.54 -5.39
N ARG A 87 5.32 1.78 -4.15
CA ARG A 87 6.56 1.20 -3.63
C ARG A 87 6.46 -0.30 -3.48
N TYR A 88 5.34 -0.79 -2.95
CA TYR A 88 5.08 -2.22 -2.79
C TYR A 88 5.19 -2.97 -4.12
N VAL A 89 4.49 -2.47 -5.14
CA VAL A 89 4.51 -3.06 -6.48
C VAL A 89 5.87 -2.88 -7.14
N GLY A 90 6.55 -1.75 -6.93
CA GLY A 90 7.90 -1.50 -7.43
C GLY A 90 8.96 -2.45 -6.85
N ILE A 91 8.80 -2.90 -5.61
CA ILE A 91 9.66 -3.93 -5.03
C ILE A 91 9.27 -5.32 -5.54
N LEU A 92 7.96 -5.65 -5.58
CA LEU A 92 7.50 -6.91 -6.18
C LEU A 92 8.01 -7.07 -7.61
N ALA A 93 7.92 -6.03 -8.41
CA ALA A 93 8.44 -5.96 -9.75
C ALA A 93 9.90 -6.43 -9.86
N LYS A 94 10.76 -5.90 -8.98
CA LYS A 94 12.18 -6.26 -8.90
C LYS A 94 12.39 -7.70 -8.47
N LEU A 95 11.50 -8.25 -7.63
CA LEU A 95 11.58 -9.63 -7.15
C LEU A 95 11.10 -10.66 -8.19
N ILE A 96 10.09 -10.33 -9.01
CA ILE A 96 9.43 -11.29 -9.91
C ILE A 96 9.85 -11.12 -11.39
N GLY A 97 10.64 -10.09 -11.71
CA GLY A 97 11.17 -9.80 -13.04
C GLY A 97 10.34 -8.78 -13.84
N HIS A 98 11.01 -8.08 -14.77
CA HIS A 98 10.46 -6.91 -15.49
C HIS A 98 9.21 -7.22 -16.33
N GLU A 99 9.09 -8.41 -16.92
CA GLU A 99 7.92 -8.76 -17.75
C GLU A 99 6.63 -8.83 -16.92
N LYS A 100 6.69 -9.45 -15.74
CA LYS A 100 5.54 -9.56 -14.82
C LYS A 100 5.20 -8.23 -14.15
N THR A 101 6.19 -7.35 -14.03
CA THR A 101 6.04 -5.98 -13.52
C THR A 101 5.09 -5.15 -14.37
N GLU A 102 5.29 -5.14 -15.70
CA GLU A 102 4.51 -4.30 -16.61
C GLU A 102 3.04 -4.73 -16.69
N ILE A 103 2.77 -6.03 -16.50
CA ILE A 103 1.40 -6.56 -16.41
C ILE A 103 0.69 -6.03 -15.16
N ILE A 104 1.37 -6.03 -14.01
CA ILE A 104 0.81 -5.54 -12.74
C ILE A 104 0.56 -4.02 -12.82
N LYS A 105 1.53 -3.26 -13.34
CA LYS A 105 1.38 -1.80 -13.54
C LYS A 105 0.18 -1.47 -14.42
N ARG A 106 -0.01 -2.21 -15.52
CA ARG A 106 -1.14 -1.99 -16.43
C ARG A 106 -2.49 -2.22 -15.74
N ARG A 107 -2.62 -3.32 -14.98
CA ARG A 107 -3.85 -3.61 -14.21
C ARG A 107 -4.14 -2.56 -13.14
N LEU A 108 -3.13 -2.11 -12.41
CA LEU A 108 -3.30 -1.05 -11.41
C LEU A 108 -3.73 0.27 -12.05
N ASN A 109 -3.18 0.61 -13.21
CA ASN A 109 -3.61 1.81 -13.94
C ASN A 109 -5.04 1.69 -14.48
N GLU A 110 -5.47 0.50 -14.91
CA GLU A 110 -6.82 0.21 -15.37
C GLU A 110 -7.85 0.26 -14.21
N GLU A 111 -7.51 -0.28 -13.04
CA GLU A 111 -8.40 -0.34 -11.88
C GLU A 111 -8.46 0.97 -11.08
N PHE A 112 -7.35 1.73 -11.01
CA PHE A 112 -7.22 2.87 -10.10
C PHE A 112 -7.07 4.23 -10.77
N GLY A 113 -6.98 4.30 -12.11
CA GLY A 113 -6.93 5.57 -12.82
C GLY A 113 -5.73 6.42 -12.39
N TRP A 114 -4.55 6.03 -12.87
CA TRP A 114 -3.25 6.71 -12.76
C TRP A 114 -2.53 6.59 -11.40
N ILE A 115 -1.63 5.59 -11.33
CA ILE A 115 -0.51 5.57 -10.39
C ILE A 115 0.77 5.78 -11.22
N PRO A 116 1.53 6.87 -11.04
CA PRO A 116 2.73 7.12 -11.82
C PRO A 116 3.85 6.18 -11.34
N PHE A 117 3.96 5.04 -12.01
CA PHE A 117 5.06 4.08 -11.87
C PHE A 117 6.33 4.47 -12.66
N ASP A 118 6.44 5.74 -13.06
CA ASP A 118 7.64 6.24 -13.72
C ASP A 118 8.71 6.47 -12.66
N SER A 119 9.53 5.43 -12.50
CA SER A 119 10.90 5.54 -12.02
C SER A 119 11.67 6.51 -12.93
N LYS A 120 11.57 7.81 -12.66
CA LYS A 120 12.69 8.72 -12.90
C LYS A 120 13.43 8.84 -11.59
N GLY A 121 14.47 8.02 -11.47
CA GLY A 121 15.55 8.34 -10.56
C GLY A 121 16.23 9.61 -11.06
N GLU A 122 16.41 10.54 -10.13
CA GLU A 122 17.61 11.36 -10.01
C GLU A 122 18.12 11.20 -8.57
#